data_AF-A0A0G4Q3D2-F1
#
_entry.id   AF-A0A0G4Q3D2-F1
#
_cell.length_a   1.000
_cell.length_b   1.000
_cell.length_c   1.000
_cell.angle_alpha   90.00
_cell.angle_beta   90.00
_cell.angle_gamma   90.00
#
_symmetry.space_group_name_H-M   'P 1'
#
loop_
_entity.id
_entity.type
_entity.pdbx_description
1 polymer ?
#
loop_
_entity_poly.entity_id
_entity_poly.type
_entity_poly.pdbx_seq_one_letter_code
_entity_poly.pdbx_strand_id
1 'polypeptide(L)'
;MSEEQDNDRKLYNLFKMVTEETFLNYLKHVGVDEVKCQVCGNTKMAIPNVSDNGEEPYLIPIDTEEVSYKNKYWITNYKYRFICRNCGHETYFNAWPVSDWLTKQRKEREDEGE
;
A
#
# COMPACT_ATOMS: atom_id res chain seq x y z
N MET A 1 -19.92 -19.00 3.28
CA MET A 1 -19.24 -17.76 3.72
C MET A 1 -20.25 -16.63 3.59
N SER A 2 -20.29 -15.70 4.55
CA SER A 2 -21.12 -14.50 4.42
C SER A 2 -20.50 -13.52 3.41
N GLU A 3 -21.31 -12.59 2.89
CA GLU A 3 -20.84 -11.51 2.02
C GLU A 3 -19.76 -10.65 2.72
N GLU A 4 -19.92 -10.42 4.02
CA GLU A 4 -18.93 -9.71 4.85
C GLU A 4 -17.58 -10.42 4.86
N GLN A 5 -17.57 -11.73 5.11
CA GLN A 5 -16.35 -12.54 5.13
C GLN A 5 -15.64 -12.57 3.77
N ASP A 6 -16.39 -12.58 2.67
CA ASP A 6 -15.81 -12.54 1.34
C ASP A 6 -15.19 -11.17 1.01
N ASN A 7 -15.86 -10.09 1.40
CA ASN A 7 -15.36 -8.73 1.22
C ASN A 7 -14.12 -8.44 2.10
N ASP A 8 -14.11 -8.89 3.36
CA ASP A 8 -12.94 -8.81 4.24
C ASP A 8 -11.74 -9.52 3.61
N ARG A 9 -11.96 -10.75 3.10
CA ARG A 9 -10.92 -11.54 2.43
C ARG A 9 -10.38 -10.84 1.17
N LYS A 10 -11.26 -10.28 0.33
CA LYS A 10 -10.85 -9.56 -0.89
C LYS A 10 -10.01 -8.33 -0.55
N LEU A 11 -10.46 -7.52 0.41
CA LEU A 11 -9.74 -6.34 0.84
C LEU A 11 -8.37 -6.71 1.43
N TYR A 12 -8.33 -7.73 2.28
CA TYR A 12 -7.09 -8.22 2.87
C TYR A 12 -6.11 -8.75 1.81
N ASN A 13 -6.59 -9.47 0.79
CA ASN A 13 -5.75 -9.91 -0.32
C ASN A 13 -5.18 -8.74 -1.12
N LEU A 14 -5.92 -7.64 -1.29
CA LEU A 14 -5.39 -6.42 -1.91
C LEU A 14 -4.26 -5.81 -1.09
N PHE A 15 -4.36 -5.80 0.23
CA PHE A 15 -3.28 -5.30 1.09
C PHE A 15 -2.03 -6.16 1.01
N LYS A 16 -2.19 -7.49 1.00
CA LYS A 16 -1.07 -8.44 0.87
C LYS A 16 -0.27 -8.29 -0.42
N MET A 17 -0.87 -7.72 -1.47
CA MET A 17 -0.14 -7.43 -2.71
C MET A 17 0.86 -6.28 -2.56
N VAL A 18 0.70 -5.42 -1.55
CA VAL A 18 1.52 -4.23 -1.37
C VAL A 18 2.66 -4.53 -0.40
N THR A 19 3.72 -5.11 -0.93
CA THR A 19 5.01 -5.34 -0.28
C THR A 19 5.88 -4.08 -0.35
N GLU A 20 6.98 -4.04 0.42
CA GLU A 20 7.92 -2.92 0.36
C GLU A 20 8.49 -2.75 -1.06
N GLU A 21 8.85 -3.86 -1.70
CA GLU A 21 9.37 -3.85 -3.06
C GLU A 21 8.35 -3.31 -4.07
N THR A 22 7.13 -3.84 -4.05
CA THR A 22 6.08 -3.44 -5.00
C THR A 22 5.67 -1.99 -4.79
N PHE A 23 5.62 -1.51 -3.55
CA PHE A 23 5.35 -0.12 -3.24
C PHE A 23 6.47 0.82 -3.74
N LEU A 24 7.74 0.45 -3.54
CA LEU A 24 8.87 1.24 -4.06
C LEU A 24 8.93 1.22 -5.59
N ASN A 25 8.55 0.11 -6.23
CA ASN A 25 8.44 0.02 -7.69
C ASN A 25 7.31 0.90 -8.22
N TYR A 26 6.16 0.94 -7.53
CA TYR A 26 5.10 1.89 -7.85
C TYR A 26 5.59 3.35 -7.77
N LEU A 27 6.33 3.71 -6.71
CA LEU A 27 6.87 5.07 -6.56
C LEU A 27 7.80 5.45 -7.72
N LYS A 28 8.70 4.54 -8.12
CA LYS A 28 9.54 4.73 -9.31
C LYS A 28 8.71 4.89 -10.58
N HIS A 29 7.68 4.05 -10.76
CA HIS A 29 6.78 4.12 -11.92
C HIS A 29 6.10 5.50 -12.06
N VAL A 30 5.75 6.14 -10.95
CA VAL A 30 5.17 7.51 -10.95
C VAL A 30 6.20 8.64 -10.90
N GLY A 31 7.49 8.33 -11.09
CA GLY A 31 8.58 9.31 -11.20
C GLY A 31 9.23 9.72 -9.88
N VAL A 32 9.11 8.91 -8.82
CA VAL A 32 9.77 9.15 -7.53
C VAL A 32 10.98 8.23 -7.38
N ASP A 33 12.18 8.76 -7.68
CA ASP A 33 13.43 8.00 -7.64
C ASP A 33 13.99 7.82 -6.22
N GLU A 34 13.86 8.82 -5.36
CA GLU A 34 14.35 8.81 -3.98
C GLU A 34 13.35 9.48 -3.05
N VAL A 35 12.95 8.79 -1.97
CA VAL A 35 12.03 9.35 -1.00
C VAL A 35 12.79 10.10 0.10
N LYS A 36 12.47 11.38 0.25
CA LYS A 36 13.04 12.26 1.27
C LYS A 36 11.96 12.73 2.23
N CYS A 37 12.35 12.88 3.49
CA CYS A 37 11.52 13.55 4.47
C CYS A 37 11.30 15.01 4.04
N GLN A 38 10.02 15.40 3.91
CA GLN A 38 9.64 16.76 3.52
C GLN A 38 9.92 17.82 4.59
N VAL A 39 10.26 17.40 5.81
CA VAL A 39 10.56 18.29 6.94
C VAL A 39 12.05 18.52 7.14
N CYS A 40 12.86 17.45 7.16
CA CYS A 40 14.31 17.56 7.45
C CYS A 40 15.23 17.12 6.30
N GLY A 41 14.68 16.72 5.16
CA GLY A 41 15.45 16.29 3.98
C GLY A 41 16.14 14.93 4.11
N ASN A 42 16.10 14.28 5.28
CA ASN A 42 16.70 12.97 5.49
C ASN A 42 16.07 11.90 4.58
N THR A 43 16.91 11.02 4.03
CA THR A 43 16.51 9.92 3.12
C THR A 43 16.23 8.61 3.84
N LYS A 44 16.63 8.49 5.12
CA LYS A 44 16.36 7.28 5.91
C LYS A 44 14.92 7.27 6.40
N MET A 45 14.05 6.65 5.61
CA MET A 45 12.64 6.42 5.92
C MET A 45 12.42 4.97 6.40
N ALA A 46 11.52 4.77 7.35
CA ALA A 46 11.00 3.46 7.71
C ALA A 46 9.65 3.24 7.04
N ILE A 47 9.39 2.01 6.62
CA ILE A 47 8.14 1.59 5.97
C ILE A 47 7.52 0.52 6.87
N PRO A 48 6.46 0.84 7.64
CA PRO A 48 5.82 -0.13 8.51
C PRO A 48 5.22 -1.30 7.71
N ASN A 49 5.62 -2.52 8.06
CA ASN A 49 5.17 -3.75 7.43
C ASN A 49 4.88 -4.83 8.47
N VAL A 50 4.14 -5.85 8.07
CA VAL A 50 3.78 -7.03 8.86
C VAL A 50 3.90 -8.28 7.99
N SER A 51 4.22 -9.42 8.60
CA SER A 51 4.25 -10.73 7.95
C SER A 51 3.36 -11.68 8.72
N ASP A 52 2.54 -12.44 7.99
CA ASP A 52 1.70 -13.48 8.56
C ASP A 52 2.43 -14.82 8.45
N ASN A 53 2.81 -15.42 9.58
CA ASN A 53 3.34 -16.80 9.66
C ASN A 53 4.50 -17.11 8.68
N GLY A 54 5.38 -16.15 8.40
CA GLY A 54 6.52 -16.33 7.50
C GLY A 54 6.23 -16.10 6.02
N GLU A 55 5.03 -15.63 5.67
CA GLU A 55 4.73 -15.09 4.34
C GLU A 55 5.49 -13.78 4.08
N GLU A 56 5.53 -13.36 2.81
CA GLU A 56 6.17 -12.11 2.40
C GLU A 56 5.56 -10.90 3.17
N PRO A 57 6.39 -10.04 3.77
CA PRO A 57 5.88 -8.87 4.48
C PRO A 57 5.16 -7.89 3.55
N TYR A 58 4.01 -7.39 4.00
CA TYR A 58 3.24 -6.35 3.32
C TYR A 58 3.06 -5.13 4.20
N LEU A 59 2.81 -3.98 3.57
CA LEU A 59 2.66 -2.70 4.24
C LEU A 59 1.40 -2.71 5.11
N ILE A 60 1.50 -2.13 6.31
CA ILE A 60 0.37 -2.01 7.23
C ILE A 60 -0.53 -0.85 6.73
N PRO A 61 -1.76 -1.12 6.26
CA PRO A 61 -2.70 -0.08 5.88
C PRO A 61 -3.23 0.63 7.14
N ILE A 62 -3.56 1.92 6.99
CA ILE A 62 -4.19 2.73 8.04
C ILE A 62 -5.52 3.25 7.49
N ASP A 63 -6.58 3.11 8.27
CA ASP A 63 -7.86 3.74 7.97
C ASP A 63 -7.73 5.26 7.89
N THR A 64 -8.39 5.84 6.92
CA THR A 64 -8.52 7.29 6.79
C THR A 64 -9.82 7.72 7.42
N GLU A 65 -9.73 8.49 8.50
CA GLU A 65 -10.89 8.92 9.31
C GLU A 65 -11.94 9.73 8.52
N GLU A 66 -11.58 10.34 7.37
CA GLU A 66 -12.43 11.32 6.66
C GLU A 66 -12.69 11.04 5.16
N VAL A 67 -12.66 9.78 4.69
CA VAL A 67 -13.07 9.53 3.29
C VAL A 67 -14.56 9.26 3.23
N SER A 68 -15.27 10.08 2.46
CA SER A 68 -16.73 10.18 2.31
C SER A 68 -17.49 8.92 1.86
N TYR A 69 -16.84 7.76 1.80
CA TYR A 69 -17.43 6.55 1.27
C TYR A 69 -17.96 5.67 2.40
N LYS A 70 -19.28 5.49 2.42
CA LYS A 70 -20.05 4.76 3.44
C LYS A 70 -19.70 3.26 3.57
N ASN A 71 -18.71 2.77 2.84
CA ASN A 71 -18.36 1.35 2.75
C ASN A 71 -16.88 1.12 3.10
N LYS A 72 -16.63 0.41 4.21
CA LYS A 72 -15.29 0.05 4.70
C LYS A 72 -14.45 -0.73 3.67
N TYR A 73 -15.07 -1.36 2.68
CA TYR A 73 -14.39 -2.16 1.67
C TYR A 73 -13.71 -1.37 0.55
N TRP A 74 -13.82 -0.03 0.58
CA TRP A 74 -13.24 0.80 -0.47
C TRP A 74 -11.77 1.08 -0.15
N ILE A 75 -10.89 0.63 -1.04
CA ILE A 75 -9.44 0.76 -0.88
C ILE A 75 -8.98 2.23 -0.75
N THR A 76 -9.77 3.18 -1.27
CA THR A 76 -9.54 4.63 -1.11
C THR A 76 -9.59 5.10 0.34
N ASN A 77 -10.21 4.33 1.24
CA ASN A 77 -10.31 4.63 2.65
C ASN A 77 -9.01 4.28 3.40
N TYR A 78 -8.02 3.71 2.73
CA TYR A 78 -6.78 3.26 3.35
C TYR A 78 -5.57 4.06 2.85
N LYS A 79 -4.57 4.16 3.72
CA LYS A 79 -3.29 4.80 3.45
C LYS A 79 -2.12 3.95 3.92
N TYR A 80 -1.00 4.06 3.20
CA TYR A 80 0.30 3.61 3.64
C TYR A 80 1.10 4.79 4.17
N ARG A 81 2.15 4.53 4.97
CA ARG A 81 2.98 5.60 5.55
C ARG A 81 4.46 5.31 5.49
N PHE A 82 5.23 6.38 5.35
CA PHE A 82 6.66 6.40 5.64
C PHE A 82 6.91 7.19 6.91
N ILE A 83 7.87 6.76 7.73
CA ILE A 83 8.25 7.44 8.97
C ILE A 83 9.71 7.86 8.86
N CYS A 84 10.00 9.16 8.98
CA CYS A 84 11.38 9.62 8.97
C CYS A 84 12.13 9.13 10.22
N ARG A 85 13.22 8.40 10.03
CA ARG A 85 14.03 7.89 11.16
C ARG A 85 14.84 8.97 11.89
N ASN A 86 14.82 10.22 11.40
CA ASN A 86 15.53 11.34 12.02
C ASN A 86 14.57 12.24 12.83
N CYS A 87 13.52 12.77 12.21
CA CYS A 87 12.61 13.72 12.87
C CYS A 87 11.23 13.15 13.21
N GLY A 88 10.95 11.88 12.89
CA GLY A 88 9.67 11.24 13.18
C GLY A 88 8.50 11.66 12.28
N HIS A 89 8.70 12.58 11.33
CA HIS A 89 7.63 13.00 10.43
C HIS A 89 7.10 11.82 9.60
N GLU A 90 5.76 11.70 9.56
CA GLU A 90 5.06 10.71 8.76
C GLU A 90 4.56 11.30 7.44
N THR A 91 4.75 10.57 6.35
CA THR A 91 4.22 10.89 5.02
C THR A 91 3.26 9.79 4.60
N TYR A 92 2.04 10.16 4.22
CA TYR A 92 0.98 9.21 3.86
C TYR A 92 0.74 9.14 2.36
N PHE A 93 0.40 7.95 1.88
CA PHE A 93 0.07 7.65 0.49
C PHE A 93 -1.26 6.93 0.45
N ASN A 94 -2.20 7.35 -0.39
CA ASN A 94 -3.47 6.64 -0.54
C ASN A 94 -3.22 5.22 -1.12
N ALA A 95 -3.95 4.22 -0.64
CA ALA A 95 -3.75 2.83 -1.07
C ALA A 95 -4.30 2.56 -2.48
N TRP A 96 -5.33 3.29 -2.93
CA TRP A 96 -6.01 3.03 -4.21
C TRP A 96 -5.07 3.04 -5.43
N PRO A 97 -4.24 4.08 -5.69
CA PRO A 97 -3.38 4.11 -6.86
C PRO A 97 -2.39 2.93 -6.91
N VAL A 98 -1.89 2.53 -5.74
CA VAL A 98 -0.92 1.43 -5.61
C VAL A 98 -1.59 0.10 -5.94
N SER A 99 -2.73 -0.18 -5.30
CA SER A 99 -3.46 -1.43 -5.48
C SER A 99 -4.02 -1.56 -6.89
N ASP A 100 -4.50 -0.47 -7.50
CA ASP A 100 -4.97 -0.46 -8.88
C ASP A 100 -3.84 -0.77 -9.87
N TRP A 101 -2.67 -0.12 -9.71
CA TRP A 101 -1.48 -0.38 -10.52
C TRP A 101 -1.06 -1.85 -10.44
N LEU A 102 -0.95 -2.41 -9.23
CA LEU A 102 -0.57 -3.81 -9.04
C LEU A 102 -1.57 -4.80 -9.63
N THR A 103 -2.87 -4.48 -9.54
CA THR A 103 -3.92 -5.31 -10.11
C THR A 103 -3.83 -5.35 -11.64
N LYS A 104 -3.56 -4.21 -12.29
CA LYS A 104 -3.37 -4.13 -13.74
C LYS A 104 -2.12 -4.91 -14.17
N GLN A 105 -1.01 -4.74 -13.45
CA GLN A 105 0.23 -5.46 -13.69
C GLN A 105 0.11 -6.98 -13.55
N ARG A 106 -0.78 -7.49 -12.70
CA ARG A 106 -1.05 -8.93 -12.61
C ARG A 106 -1.85 -9.45 -13.80
N LYS A 107 -2.91 -8.73 -14.19
CA LYS A 107 -3.73 -9.08 -15.36
C LYS A 107 -2.91 -9.13 -16.64
N GLU A 108 -2.07 -8.12 -16.88
CA GLU A 108 -1.19 -8.08 -18.05
C GLU A 108 -0.25 -9.29 -18.12
N ARG A 109 0.30 -9.75 -16.98
CA ARG A 109 1.17 -10.94 -16.95
C ARG A 109 0.42 -12.26 -17.14
N GLU A 110 -0.83 -12.32 -16.70
CA GLU A 110 -1.69 -13.49 -16.91
C GLU A 110 -2.08 -13.60 -18.39
N ASP A 111 -2.41 -12.48 -19.03
CA ASP A 111 -2.78 -12.41 -20.46
C ASP A 111 -1.59 -12.67 -21.41
N GLU A 112 -0.35 -12.34 -21.01
CA GLU A 112 0.88 -12.61 -21.79
C GLU A 112 1.40 -14.06 -21.65
N GLY A 113 0.88 -14.81 -20.67
CA GLY A 113 1.28 -16.19 -20.37
C GLY A 113 0.41 -17.28 -21.00
N GLU A 114 -0.66 -16.90 -21.72
CA GLU A 114 -1.54 -17.78 -22.52
C GLU A 114 -1.16 -17.79 -24.01
#